data_AF-A0A8I2ZU42-F1
#
_entry.id   AF-A0A8I2ZU42-F1
#
_cell.length_a   1.000
_cell.length_b   1.000
_cell.length_c   1.000
_cell.angle_alpha   90.00
_cell.angle_beta   90.00
_cell.angle_gamma   90.00
#
_symmetry.space_group_name_H-M   'P 1'
#
loop_
_entity.id
_entity.type
_entity.pdbx_description
1 polymer ?
#
loop_
_entity_poly.entity_id
_entity_poly.type
_entity_poly.pdbx_seq_one_letter_code
_entity_poly.pdbx_strand_id
1 'polypeptide(L)'
;MSDPITAPIFKETATNVWAGYNRHVIIYPCGGGMYTLGATHPANHNENGDRAMEWSRAATVSQAEEEYKEWNPIIKRILHHTKEVGKWRLAEVPRLPR
;
A
#
# COMPACT_ATOMS: atom_id res chain seq x y z
N MET A 1 -16.75 -5.80 -2.32
CA MET A 1 -15.95 -6.64 -3.25
C MET A 1 -16.52 -8.04 -3.17
N SER A 2 -16.88 -8.65 -4.32
CA SER A 2 -17.59 -9.94 -4.36
C SER A 2 -16.65 -11.15 -4.30
N ASP A 3 -15.35 -10.90 -4.18
CA ASP A 3 -14.32 -11.93 -4.20
C ASP A 3 -14.33 -12.71 -2.87
N PRO A 4 -14.58 -14.03 -2.87
CA PRO A 4 -14.68 -14.81 -1.65
C PRO A 4 -13.35 -14.89 -0.87
N ILE A 5 -12.21 -14.67 -1.52
CA ILE A 5 -10.88 -14.72 -0.89
C ILE A 5 -10.62 -13.44 -0.10
N THR A 6 -10.99 -12.27 -0.62
CA THR A 6 -10.75 -10.98 0.05
C THR A 6 -11.93 -10.52 0.90
N ALA A 7 -13.13 -11.07 0.68
CA ALA A 7 -14.34 -10.70 1.41
C ALA A 7 -14.24 -10.78 2.94
N PRO A 8 -13.55 -11.77 3.55
CA PRO A 8 -13.39 -11.80 5.01
C PRO A 8 -12.66 -10.56 5.56
N ILE A 9 -11.63 -10.08 4.87
CA ILE A 9 -10.82 -8.91 5.27
C ILE A 9 -11.69 -7.65 5.34
N PHE A 10 -12.62 -7.49 4.41
CA PHE A 10 -13.50 -6.32 4.33
C PHE A 10 -14.79 -6.44 5.16
N LYS A 11 -14.90 -7.48 6.00
CA LYS A 11 -15.97 -7.64 6.99
C LYS A 11 -15.45 -7.55 8.42
N GLU A 12 -14.15 -7.44 8.59
CA GLU A 12 -13.49 -7.48 9.89
C GLU A 12 -13.32 -6.08 10.46
N THR A 13 -13.58 -5.92 11.76
CA THR A 13 -13.35 -4.65 12.48
C THR A 13 -11.89 -4.47 12.92
N ALA A 14 -11.05 -5.48 12.69
CA ALA A 14 -9.65 -5.50 13.08
C ALA A 14 -8.72 -4.96 11.98
N THR A 15 -7.56 -4.49 12.44
CA THR A 15 -6.44 -4.14 11.57
C THR A 15 -5.68 -5.42 11.19
N ASN A 16 -5.56 -5.66 9.89
CA ASN A 16 -4.77 -6.75 9.34
C ASN A 16 -3.40 -6.24 8.90
N VAL A 17 -2.34 -6.94 9.30
CA VAL A 17 -0.95 -6.60 8.97
C VAL A 17 -0.24 -7.81 8.38
N TRP A 18 0.37 -7.63 7.22
CA TRP A 18 1.29 -8.60 6.61
C TRP A 18 2.70 -8.02 6.64
N ALA A 19 3.59 -8.63 7.41
CA ALA A 19 5.00 -8.29 7.44
C ALA A 19 5.81 -9.34 6.69
N GLY A 20 6.76 -8.90 5.87
CA GLY A 20 7.70 -9.78 5.18
C GLY A 20 9.05 -9.08 4.97
N TYR A 21 9.92 -9.68 4.18
CA TYR A 21 11.27 -9.15 3.97
C TYR A 21 11.24 -7.74 3.37
N ASN A 22 11.71 -6.76 4.16
CA ASN A 22 11.79 -5.33 3.84
C ASN A 22 10.48 -4.65 3.43
N ARG A 23 9.31 -5.29 3.62
CA ARG A 23 8.02 -4.69 3.24
C ARG A 23 6.94 -5.07 4.23
N HIS A 24 5.94 -4.21 4.34
CA HIS A 24 4.73 -4.52 5.09
C HIS A 24 3.50 -3.92 4.41
N VAL A 25 2.36 -4.58 4.58
CA VAL A 25 1.05 -4.11 4.14
C VAL A 25 0.12 -4.08 5.34
N ILE A 26 -0.64 -3.00 5.47
CA ILE A 26 -1.64 -2.80 6.51
C ILE A 26 -2.99 -2.53 5.86
N ILE A 27 -4.04 -3.18 6.36
CA ILE A 27 -5.43 -2.90 5.98
C ILE A 27 -6.25 -2.70 7.24
N TYR A 28 -7.03 -1.63 7.29
CA TYR A 28 -7.92 -1.36 8.41
C TYR A 28 -9.22 -0.67 7.95
N PRO A 29 -10.34 -0.89 8.65
CA PRO A 29 -11.59 -0.21 8.36
C PRO A 29 -11.48 1.28 8.68
N CYS A 30 -12.02 2.10 7.78
CA CYS A 30 -12.38 3.48 8.04
C CYS A 30 -13.91 3.63 7.98
N GLY A 31 -14.48 4.61 8.67
CA GLY A 31 -15.93 4.75 8.81
C GLY A 31 -16.67 4.72 7.46
N GLY A 32 -17.93 4.29 7.47
CA GLY A 32 -18.77 4.25 6.26
C GLY A 32 -18.54 3.03 5.36
N GLY A 33 -18.01 1.92 5.90
CA GLY A 33 -17.76 0.70 5.13
C GLY A 33 -16.56 0.81 4.18
N MET A 34 -15.72 1.81 4.40
CA MET A 34 -14.48 2.02 3.65
C MET A 34 -13.32 1.33 4.36
N TYR A 35 -12.25 1.06 3.62
CA TYR A 35 -11.02 0.49 4.18
C TYR A 35 -9.83 1.24 3.60
N THR A 36 -8.81 1.43 4.43
CA THR A 36 -7.53 1.96 3.99
C THR A 36 -6.54 0.82 3.85
N LEU A 37 -5.82 0.79 2.74
CA LEU A 37 -4.69 -0.09 2.50
C LEU A 37 -3.42 0.75 2.37
N GLY A 38 -2.43 0.48 3.22
CA GLY A 38 -1.10 1.07 3.13
C GLY A 38 -0.07 -0.02 2.86
N ALA A 39 0.86 0.22 1.93
CA ALA A 39 1.89 -0.72 1.57
C ALA A 39 3.24 0.00 1.53
N THR A 40 4.19 -0.46 2.34
CA THR A 40 5.49 0.19 2.53
C THR A 40 6.60 -0.75 2.08
N HIS A 41 7.52 -0.23 1.26
CA HIS A 41 8.65 -0.95 0.71
C HIS A 41 9.85 0.01 0.55
N PRO A 42 11.08 -0.51 0.38
CA PRO A 42 12.25 0.34 0.23
C PRO A 42 12.17 1.13 -1.08
N ALA A 43 12.59 2.39 -1.05
CA ALA A 43 12.67 3.22 -2.24
C ALA A 43 13.72 2.68 -3.22
N ASN A 44 13.40 2.66 -4.51
CA ASN A 44 14.34 2.39 -5.58
C ASN A 44 14.92 3.73 -6.08
N HIS A 45 16.13 4.07 -5.64
CA HIS A 45 16.78 5.35 -5.97
C HIS A 45 17.01 5.61 -7.47
N ASN A 46 16.84 4.58 -8.31
CA ASN A 46 16.93 4.68 -9.77
C ASN A 46 15.58 5.01 -10.44
N GLU A 47 14.45 4.92 -9.72
CA GLU A 47 13.15 5.31 -10.24
C GLU A 47 12.90 6.80 -10.04
N ASN A 48 12.51 7.49 -11.12
CA ASN A 48 12.15 8.90 -11.08
C ASN A 48 11.01 9.21 -10.09
N GLY A 49 10.20 8.21 -9.72
CA GLY A 49 9.13 8.32 -8.70
C GLY A 49 9.63 8.42 -7.27
N ASP A 50 10.85 7.96 -6.98
CA ASP A 50 11.39 7.88 -5.61
C ASP A 50 12.37 9.02 -5.30
N ARG A 51 12.67 9.86 -6.31
CA ARG A 51 13.62 10.98 -6.20
C ARG A 51 13.00 12.26 -5.69
N ALA A 52 11.71 12.51 -5.93
CA ALA A 52 11.04 13.76 -5.57
C ALA A 52 10.17 13.62 -4.30
N MET A 53 10.13 14.67 -3.48
CA MET A 53 9.22 14.84 -2.33
C MET A 53 7.80 15.17 -2.83
N GLU A 54 7.27 14.37 -3.74
CA GLU A 54 5.95 14.58 -4.33
C GLU A 54 4.90 13.77 -3.56
N TRP A 55 4.02 14.48 -2.86
CA TRP A 55 2.99 13.90 -1.99
C TRP A 55 1.70 13.52 -2.75
N SER A 56 1.69 13.65 -4.07
CA SER A 56 0.48 13.50 -4.90
C SER A 56 0.74 12.78 -6.21
N ARG A 57 1.85 12.05 -6.33
CA ARG A 57 2.13 11.34 -7.59
C ARG A 57 1.24 10.11 -7.69
N ALA A 58 0.47 10.05 -8.78
CA ALA A 58 -0.24 8.84 -9.17
C ALA A 58 0.79 7.78 -9.55
N ALA A 59 0.80 6.65 -8.83
CA ALA A 59 1.38 5.42 -9.34
C ALA A 59 0.33 4.71 -10.19
N THR A 60 0.76 3.83 -11.08
CA THR A 60 -0.20 2.98 -11.81
C THR A 60 -0.43 1.69 -11.03
N VAL A 61 -1.63 1.12 -11.16
CA VAL A 61 -1.95 -0.19 -10.54
C VAL A 61 -0.95 -1.25 -11.02
N SER A 62 -0.53 -1.21 -12.28
CA SER A 62 0.47 -2.15 -12.84
C SER A 62 1.84 -2.05 -12.14
N GLN A 63 2.27 -0.85 -11.74
CA GLN A 63 3.51 -0.71 -10.95
C GLN A 63 3.37 -1.35 -9.57
N ALA A 64 2.21 -1.18 -8.93
CA ALA A 64 1.95 -1.82 -7.64
C ALA A 64 1.82 -3.35 -7.78
N GLU A 65 1.16 -3.85 -8.81
CA GLU A 65 1.06 -5.29 -9.09
C GLU A 65 2.45 -5.92 -9.31
N GLU A 66 3.34 -5.24 -10.05
CA GLU A 66 4.73 -5.71 -10.26
C GLU A 66 5.54 -5.73 -8.95
N GLU A 67 5.46 -4.67 -8.12
CA GLU A 67 6.16 -4.60 -6.83
C GLU A 67 5.74 -5.73 -5.87
N TYR A 68 4.46 -6.13 -5.92
CA TYR A 68 3.88 -7.13 -5.01
C TYR A 68 3.59 -8.48 -5.68
N LYS A 69 4.11 -8.75 -6.88
CA LYS A 69 3.77 -9.95 -7.68
C LYS A 69 4.07 -11.30 -6.99
N GLU A 70 5.14 -11.33 -6.20
CA GLU A 70 5.59 -12.49 -5.42
C GLU A 70 5.08 -12.46 -3.97
N TRP A 71 4.22 -11.50 -3.61
CA TRP A 71 3.74 -11.33 -2.24
C TRP A 71 2.48 -12.15 -1.92
N ASN A 72 1.96 -11.98 -0.71
CA ASN A 72 0.77 -12.66 -0.21
C ASN A 72 -0.41 -12.62 -1.21
N PRO A 73 -1.04 -13.78 -1.52
CA PRO A 73 -2.12 -13.87 -2.51
C PRO A 73 -3.30 -12.91 -2.28
N ILE A 74 -3.63 -12.58 -1.03
CA ILE A 74 -4.71 -11.63 -0.69
C ILE A 74 -4.34 -10.24 -1.21
N ILE A 75 -3.10 -9.80 -0.98
CA ILE A 75 -2.64 -8.48 -1.41
C ILE A 75 -2.69 -8.38 -2.94
N LYS A 76 -2.23 -9.41 -3.64
CA LYS A 76 -2.28 -9.45 -5.11
C LYS A 76 -3.72 -9.34 -5.63
N ARG A 77 -4.64 -10.07 -4.99
CA ARG A 77 -6.07 -10.05 -5.35
C ARG A 77 -6.71 -8.68 -5.11
N ILE A 78 -6.32 -7.99 -4.04
CA ILE A 78 -6.81 -6.64 -3.74
C ILE A 78 -6.28 -5.64 -4.79
N LEU A 79 -4.99 -5.69 -5.11
CA LEU A 79 -4.39 -4.83 -6.14
C LEU A 79 -5.07 -5.03 -7.51
N HIS A 80 -5.36 -6.27 -7.88
CA HIS A 80 -6.07 -6.60 -9.11
C HIS A 80 -7.47 -5.95 -9.23
N HIS A 81 -8.14 -5.71 -8.10
CA HIS A 81 -9.45 -5.03 -8.06
C HIS A 81 -9.35 -3.52 -7.80
N THR A 82 -8.15 -3.00 -7.57
CA THR A 82 -7.91 -1.59 -7.29
C THR A 82 -7.89 -0.79 -8.58
N LYS A 83 -8.57 0.36 -8.60
CA LYS A 83 -8.64 1.23 -9.79
C LYS A 83 -7.52 2.24 -9.85
N GLU A 84 -7.12 2.75 -8.69
CA GLU A 84 -6.16 3.84 -8.54
C GLU A 84 -5.30 3.60 -7.31
N VAL A 85 -4.02 3.97 -7.40
CA VAL A 85 -3.06 3.90 -6.29
C VAL A 85 -2.24 5.19 -6.25
N GLY A 86 -1.95 5.65 -5.03
CA GLY A 86 -0.95 6.68 -4.81
C GLY A 86 0.38 6.07 -4.37
N LYS A 87 1.48 6.75 -4.68
CA LYS A 87 2.81 6.42 -4.17
C LYS A 87 3.40 7.66 -3.52
N TRP A 88 3.91 7.49 -2.30
CA TRP A 88 4.46 8.57 -1.48
C TRP A 88 5.83 8.18 -0.98
N ARG A 89 6.78 9.12 -1.06
CA ARG A 89 8.07 8.96 -0.41
C ARG A 89 7.91 9.26 1.08
N LEU A 90 8.19 8.26 1.92
CA LEU A 90 8.32 8.49 3.36
C LEU A 90 9.62 9.27 3.60
N ALA A 91 9.48 10.46 4.15
CA ALA A 91 10.59 11.36 4.41
C ALA A 91 10.68 11.66 5.89
N GLU A 92 11.91 11.75 6.36
CA GLU A 92 12.21 12.18 7.71
C GLU A 92 12.79 13.59 7.64
N VAL A 93 12.29 14.47 8.49
CA VAL A 93 12.87 15.80 8.68
C VAL A 93 13.76 15.78 9.93
N PRO A 94 14.96 16.40 9.89
CA PRO A 94 15.80 16.52 11.07
C PRO A 94 15.03 17.20 12.21
N ARG A 95 15.32 16.79 13.44
CA ARG A 95 14.76 17.45 14.62
C ARG A 95 15.18 18.92 14.62
N LEU A 96 14.20 19.83 14.73
CA LEU A 96 14.47 21.26 14.82
C LEU A 96 15.31 21.58 16.08
N PRO A 97 16.21 22.58 16.01
CA PRO A 97 16.89 23.10 17.20
C PRO A 97 15.85 23.59 18.22
N ARG A 98 16.19 23.45 19.51
CA ARG A 98 15.38 24.00 20.61
C ARG A 98 15.56 25.51 20.71
#